data_AF-A0A1G6RNH2-F1
#
_entry.id   AF-A0A1G6RNH2-F1
#
_cell.length_a   1.000
_cell.length_b   1.000
_cell.length_c   1.000
_cell.angle_alpha   90.00
_cell.angle_beta   90.00
_cell.angle_gamma   90.00
#
_symmetry.space_group_name_H-M   'P 1'
#
loop_
_entity.id
_entity.type
_entity.pdbx_description
1 polymer ?
#
loop_
_entity_poly.entity_id
_entity_poly.type
_entity_poly.pdbx_seq_one_letter_code
_entity_poly.pdbx_strand_id
1 'polypeptide(L)'
;MKTIITTLLVHIQIQYYIICYLMTLLLSKDFMPKDDIPISKGYHHLKVDNLPIIEVLVKFDYQKLIADYQKENGKALKPIRRHKNSKNKVPESVTCPRCGAPHVYLYDNTDGRGQYLCKVCNTNFNDKNRFSKTVIFKCPHYSRTLDRIKERKDFYIYKCRNDDCSFYLKNLRTI
;
A
#
# COMPACT_ATOMS: atom_id res chain seq x y z
N MET A 1 36.92 -27.86 -70.02
CA MET A 1 37.23 -26.43 -69.77
C MET A 1 36.01 -25.53 -69.97
N LYS A 2 35.36 -25.49 -71.14
CA LYS A 2 34.16 -24.64 -71.36
C LYS A 2 33.03 -24.91 -70.36
N THR A 3 32.76 -26.18 -70.06
CA THR A 3 31.71 -26.59 -69.09
C THR A 3 32.00 -26.11 -67.66
N ILE A 4 33.26 -26.16 -67.23
CA ILE A 4 33.70 -25.68 -65.91
C ILE A 4 33.60 -24.16 -65.82
N ILE A 5 33.97 -23.45 -66.89
CA ILE A 5 33.84 -21.98 -66.93
C ILE A 5 32.36 -21.57 -66.89
N THR A 6 31.48 -22.26 -67.63
CA THR A 6 30.05 -21.96 -67.60
C THR A 6 29.40 -22.25 -66.26
N THR A 7 29.78 -23.33 -65.57
CA THR A 7 29.22 -23.64 -64.24
C THR A 7 29.69 -22.62 -63.19
N LEU A 8 30.95 -22.21 -63.23
CA LEU A 8 31.47 -21.16 -62.34
C LEU A 8 30.76 -19.82 -62.55
N LEU A 9 30.50 -19.43 -63.81
CA LEU A 9 29.76 -18.20 -64.11
C LEU A 9 28.33 -18.24 -63.57
N VAL A 10 27.64 -19.38 -63.69
CA VAL A 10 26.29 -19.57 -63.11
C VAL A 10 26.34 -19.46 -61.58
N HIS A 11 27.34 -20.06 -60.93
CA HIS A 11 27.49 -19.94 -59.48
C HIS A 11 27.74 -18.51 -59.01
N ILE A 12 28.56 -17.74 -59.73
CA ILE A 12 28.81 -16.33 -59.42
C ILE A 12 27.52 -15.51 -59.57
N GLN A 13 26.72 -15.76 -60.60
CA GLN A 13 25.43 -15.09 -60.78
C GLN A 13 24.46 -15.41 -59.64
N ILE A 14 24.36 -16.67 -59.23
CA ILE A 14 23.51 -17.08 -58.10
C ILE A 14 23.99 -16.41 -56.80
N GLN A 15 25.29 -16.41 -56.53
CA GLN A 15 25.85 -15.75 -55.35
C GLN A 15 25.56 -14.26 -55.33
N TYR A 16 25.64 -13.59 -56.48
CA TYR A 16 25.28 -12.18 -56.63
C TYR A 16 23.81 -11.92 -56.23
N TYR A 17 22.87 -12.72 -56.74
CA TYR A 17 21.45 -12.56 -56.39
C TYR A 17 21.17 -12.83 -54.90
N ILE A 18 21.83 -13.81 -54.30
CA ILE A 18 21.73 -14.08 -52.86
C ILE A 18 22.25 -12.90 -52.05
N ILE A 19 23.41 -12.34 -52.41
CA ILE A 19 23.98 -11.17 -51.73
C ILE A 19 23.01 -9.98 -51.84
N CYS A 20 22.47 -9.69 -53.03
CA CYS A 20 21.48 -8.64 -53.19
C CYS A 20 20.24 -8.86 -52.30
N TYR A 21 19.72 -10.08 -52.23
CA TYR A 21 18.56 -10.41 -51.39
C TYR A 21 18.85 -10.29 -49.88
N LEU A 22 20.04 -10.71 -49.43
CA LEU A 22 20.43 -10.56 -48.04
C LEU A 22 20.65 -9.09 -47.67
N MET A 23 21.23 -8.30 -48.58
CA MET A 23 21.41 -6.86 -48.41
C MET A 23 20.06 -6.14 -48.33
N THR A 24 19.08 -6.51 -49.18
CA THR A 24 17.74 -5.93 -49.08
C THR A 24 17.07 -6.33 -47.77
N LEU A 25 17.15 -7.59 -47.31
CA LEU A 25 16.60 -7.98 -46.00
C LEU A 25 17.24 -7.24 -44.82
N LEU A 26 18.56 -7.05 -44.84
CA LEU A 26 19.29 -6.29 -43.79
C LEU A 26 18.88 -4.81 -43.75
N LEU A 27 18.63 -4.20 -44.92
CA LEU A 27 18.32 -2.78 -45.04
C LEU A 27 16.82 -2.46 -44.97
N SER A 28 15.96 -3.40 -45.37
CA SER A 28 14.52 -3.15 -45.58
C SER A 28 13.68 -3.12 -44.32
N LYS A 29 14.18 -3.57 -43.16
CA LYS A 29 13.31 -3.71 -41.98
C LYS A 29 13.18 -2.46 -41.11
N ASP A 30 14.19 -1.60 -40.98
CA ASP A 30 14.11 -0.50 -39.98
C ASP A 30 14.97 0.76 -40.28
N PHE A 31 15.39 1.04 -41.52
CA PHE A 31 16.28 2.20 -41.78
C PHE A 31 15.58 3.54 -42.03
N MET A 32 14.27 3.55 -42.25
CA MET A 32 13.54 4.81 -42.26
C MET A 32 13.19 5.12 -40.80
N PRO A 33 13.70 6.22 -40.20
CA PRO A 33 13.06 6.73 -39.00
C PRO A 33 11.59 6.91 -39.38
N LYS A 34 10.70 6.18 -38.73
CA LYS A 34 9.28 6.50 -38.84
C LYS A 34 9.20 7.97 -38.49
N ASP A 35 8.57 8.79 -39.34
CA ASP A 35 8.39 10.20 -39.02
C ASP A 35 7.92 10.25 -37.56
N ASP A 36 8.71 10.91 -36.70
CA ASP A 36 8.36 11.16 -35.30
C ASP A 36 7.23 12.19 -35.29
N ILE A 37 6.15 11.94 -36.04
CA ILE A 37 4.89 12.63 -35.87
C ILE A 37 4.56 12.33 -34.42
N PRO A 38 4.61 13.35 -33.53
CA PRO A 38 4.29 13.12 -32.14
C PRO A 38 2.87 12.60 -32.15
N ILE A 39 2.67 11.34 -31.78
CA ILE A 39 1.33 10.85 -31.53
C ILE A 39 0.87 11.71 -30.37
N SER A 40 0.00 12.68 -30.65
CA SER A 40 -0.66 13.51 -29.64
C SER A 40 -1.62 12.60 -28.88
N LYS A 41 -1.05 11.70 -28.06
CA LYS A 41 -1.74 11.11 -26.94
C LYS A 41 -1.98 12.30 -26.03
N GLY A 42 -3.21 12.81 -26.02
CA GLY A 42 -3.57 13.89 -25.11
C GLY A 42 -3.07 13.51 -23.72
N TYR A 43 -2.08 14.24 -23.21
CA TYR A 43 -1.57 13.97 -21.87
C TYR A 43 -2.79 14.02 -20.95
N HIS A 44 -3.02 12.96 -20.18
CA HIS A 44 -4.00 13.05 -19.11
C HIS A 44 -3.56 14.22 -18.23
N HIS A 45 -4.36 15.29 -18.24
CA HIS A 45 -4.07 16.45 -17.42
C HIS A 45 -3.86 15.97 -15.99
N LEU A 46 -2.73 16.36 -15.39
CA LEU A 46 -2.45 16.06 -13.99
C LEU A 46 -3.60 16.63 -13.17
N LYS A 47 -4.44 15.73 -12.67
CA LYS A 47 -5.59 16.09 -11.85
C LYS A 47 -5.17 15.98 -10.40
N VAL A 48 -5.39 17.07 -9.66
CA VAL A 48 -5.21 17.06 -8.20
C VAL A 48 -6.39 16.32 -7.59
N ASP A 49 -6.10 15.31 -6.78
CA ASP A 49 -7.11 14.58 -6.02
C ASP A 49 -7.68 15.44 -4.89
N ASN A 50 -8.92 15.17 -4.51
CA ASN A 50 -9.52 15.81 -3.33
C ASN A 50 -8.72 15.46 -2.07
N LEU A 51 -8.60 16.42 -1.15
CA LEU A 51 -7.89 16.20 0.12
C LEU A 51 -8.56 15.07 0.92
N PRO A 52 -7.77 14.20 1.58
CA PRO A 52 -8.31 13.18 2.46
C PRO A 52 -8.98 13.82 3.67
N ILE A 53 -9.97 13.11 4.21
CA ILE A 53 -10.56 13.47 5.50
C ILE A 53 -9.55 13.08 6.58
N ILE A 54 -9.08 14.06 7.35
CA ILE A 54 -8.12 13.87 8.43
C ILE A 54 -8.90 13.64 9.72
N GLU A 55 -8.90 12.41 10.21
CA GLU A 55 -9.49 12.06 11.50
C GLU A 55 -8.39 11.94 12.55
N VAL A 56 -8.44 12.81 13.56
CA VAL A 56 -7.51 12.76 14.69
C VAL A 56 -8.11 11.86 15.77
N LEU A 57 -7.34 10.86 16.22
CA LEU A 57 -7.78 10.02 17.31
C LEU A 57 -7.78 10.81 18.62
N VAL A 58 -8.96 10.95 19.22
CA VAL A 58 -9.13 11.56 20.54
C VAL A 58 -8.43 10.70 21.59
N LYS A 59 -7.51 11.32 22.33
CA LYS A 59 -6.91 10.72 23.52
C LYS A 59 -7.84 10.90 24.71
N PHE A 60 -7.98 9.85 25.48
CA PHE A 60 -8.72 9.86 26.74
C PHE A 60 -7.76 9.85 27.93
N ASP A 61 -8.32 10.08 29.10
CA ASP A 61 -7.65 9.90 30.38
C ASP A 61 -8.28 8.70 31.09
N TYR A 62 -7.48 7.67 31.36
CA TYR A 62 -7.96 6.46 32.01
C TYR A 62 -8.52 6.72 33.40
N GLN A 63 -8.01 7.72 34.14
CA GLN A 63 -8.49 8.02 35.49
C GLN A 63 -9.92 8.53 35.46
N LYS A 64 -10.21 9.43 34.50
CA LYS A 64 -11.57 9.93 34.26
C LYS A 64 -12.51 8.80 33.84
N LEU A 65 -12.09 7.96 32.89
CA LEU A 65 -12.90 6.82 32.44
C LEU A 65 -13.23 5.84 33.58
N ILE A 66 -12.30 5.60 34.51
CA ILE A 66 -12.55 4.75 35.69
C ILE A 66 -13.54 5.44 36.64
N ALA A 67 -13.40 6.75 36.87
CA ALA A 67 -14.31 7.51 37.72
C ALA A 67 -15.73 7.56 37.15
N ASP A 68 -15.87 7.76 35.84
CA ASP A 68 -17.15 7.77 35.14
C ASP A 68 -17.81 6.39 35.20
N TYR A 69 -17.04 5.32 34.94
CA TYR A 69 -17.52 3.94 35.10
C TYR A 69 -18.03 3.67 36.52
N GLN A 70 -17.33 4.17 37.55
CA GLN A 70 -17.75 4.00 38.94
C GLN A 70 -19.06 4.72 39.25
N LYS A 71 -19.28 5.92 38.70
CA LYS A 71 -20.53 6.66 38.87
C LYS A 71 -21.70 5.94 38.20
N GLU A 72 -21.50 5.40 37.01
CA GLU A 72 -22.54 4.71 36.24
C GLU A 72 -22.91 3.34 36.84
N ASN A 73 -21.91 2.56 37.29
CA ASN A 73 -22.11 1.17 37.71
C ASN A 73 -22.15 0.98 39.23
N GLY A 74 -21.91 2.04 40.00
CA GLY A 74 -21.81 2.01 41.46
C GLY A 74 -20.61 1.21 42.00
N LYS A 75 -19.68 0.78 41.14
CA LYS A 75 -18.51 -0.04 41.50
C LYS A 75 -17.27 0.38 40.72
N ALA A 76 -16.14 0.47 41.42
CA ALA A 76 -14.86 0.81 40.78
C ALA A 76 -14.37 -0.29 39.82
N LEU A 77 -13.84 0.12 38.67
CA LEU A 77 -13.26 -0.80 37.69
C LEU A 77 -11.95 -1.41 38.24
N LYS A 78 -12.01 -2.68 38.62
CA LYS A 78 -10.85 -3.38 39.20
C LYS A 78 -9.79 -3.69 38.14
N PRO A 79 -8.48 -3.65 38.50
CA PRO A 79 -7.40 -4.18 37.68
C PRO A 79 -7.62 -5.65 37.29
N ILE A 80 -6.90 -6.10 36.26
CA ILE A 80 -7.01 -7.48 35.79
C ILE A 80 -6.29 -8.41 36.77
N ARG A 81 -7.02 -9.40 37.29
CA ARG A 81 -6.44 -10.45 38.13
C ARG A 81 -5.83 -11.53 37.22
N ARG A 82 -4.50 -11.60 37.19
CA ARG A 82 -3.77 -12.63 36.42
C ARG A 82 -3.62 -13.91 37.24
N HIS A 83 -3.74 -15.07 36.60
CA HIS A 83 -3.47 -16.35 37.24
C HIS A 83 -1.97 -16.52 37.48
N LYS A 84 -1.56 -17.14 38.61
CA LYS A 84 -0.13 -17.33 38.95
C LYS A 84 0.65 -18.05 37.84
N ASN A 85 0.00 -19.01 37.16
CA ASN A 85 0.61 -19.84 36.10
C ASN A 85 0.41 -19.25 34.68
N SER A 86 0.06 -17.97 34.56
CA SER A 86 -0.01 -17.29 33.26
C SER A 86 1.38 -17.31 32.61
N LYS A 87 1.50 -17.95 31.45
CA LYS A 87 2.75 -18.02 30.67
C LYS A 87 3.20 -16.65 30.19
N ASN A 88 2.24 -15.82 29.76
CA ASN A 88 2.50 -14.52 29.16
C ASN A 88 1.95 -13.40 30.04
N LYS A 89 2.85 -12.53 30.51
CA LYS A 89 2.50 -11.34 31.29
C LYS A 89 2.74 -10.11 30.43
N VAL A 90 1.81 -9.15 30.51
CA VAL A 90 2.00 -7.84 29.89
C VAL A 90 3.16 -7.13 30.59
N PRO A 91 4.19 -6.66 29.86
CA PRO A 91 5.32 -5.94 30.45
C PRO A 91 4.87 -4.65 31.13
N GLU A 92 5.56 -4.25 32.19
CA GLU A 92 5.19 -3.06 32.98
C GLU A 92 5.33 -1.74 32.21
N SER A 93 6.22 -1.72 31.22
CA SER A 93 6.46 -0.59 30.31
C SER A 93 5.29 -0.31 29.35
N VAL A 94 4.41 -1.30 29.13
CA VAL A 94 3.31 -1.17 28.17
C VAL A 94 2.15 -0.43 28.80
N THR A 95 1.71 0.65 28.13
CA THR A 95 0.54 1.43 28.52
C THR A 95 -0.40 1.60 27.33
N CYS A 96 -1.68 1.92 27.56
CA CYS A 96 -2.63 2.07 26.46
C CYS A 96 -2.31 3.34 25.66
N PRO A 97 -2.19 3.30 24.32
CA PRO A 97 -1.98 4.49 23.51
C PRO A 97 -3.16 5.47 23.47
N ARG A 98 -4.38 4.97 23.70
CA ARG A 98 -5.60 5.77 23.59
C ARG A 98 -5.96 6.49 24.89
N CYS A 99 -5.92 5.78 26.01
CA CYS A 99 -6.31 6.35 27.32
C CYS A 99 -5.17 6.47 28.35
N GLY A 100 -3.97 5.96 28.05
CA GLY A 100 -2.85 5.96 29.00
C GLY A 100 -2.94 4.91 30.11
N ALA A 101 -3.92 4.01 30.10
CA ALA A 101 -4.07 3.01 31.16
C ALA A 101 -2.80 2.13 31.31
N PRO A 102 -2.34 1.87 32.55
CA PRO A 102 -1.14 1.08 32.81
C PRO A 102 -1.34 -0.41 32.52
N HIS A 103 -0.22 -1.15 32.47
CA HIS A 103 -0.17 -2.58 32.15
C HIS A 103 -1.15 -3.44 32.97
N VAL A 104 -1.49 -3.05 34.21
CA VAL A 104 -2.44 -3.77 35.08
C VAL A 104 -3.88 -3.81 34.54
N TYR A 105 -4.23 -2.92 33.60
CA TYR A 105 -5.53 -2.88 32.93
C TYR A 105 -5.48 -3.44 31.49
N LEU A 106 -4.38 -4.07 31.10
CA LEU A 106 -4.20 -4.63 29.77
C LEU A 106 -4.27 -6.17 29.78
N TYR A 107 -5.08 -6.70 28.87
CA TYR A 107 -5.07 -8.12 28.50
C TYR A 107 -4.03 -8.35 27.40
N ASP A 108 -3.38 -9.51 27.44
CA ASP A 108 -2.72 -10.06 26.27
C ASP A 108 -3.79 -10.73 25.42
N ASN A 109 -4.12 -10.13 24.27
CA ASN A 109 -5.24 -10.56 23.43
C ASN A 109 -4.86 -11.72 22.50
N THR A 110 -3.57 -12.05 22.39
CA THR A 110 -3.06 -13.01 21.40
C THR A 110 -2.09 -14.01 21.99
N ASP A 111 -2.19 -14.26 23.30
CA ASP A 111 -1.36 -15.21 24.04
C ASP A 111 0.13 -15.09 23.70
N GLY A 112 0.68 -13.87 23.79
CA GLY A 112 2.12 -13.60 23.65
C GLY A 112 2.56 -13.14 22.25
N ARG A 113 1.63 -13.01 21.29
CA ARG A 113 1.96 -12.51 19.93
C ARG A 113 1.96 -10.98 19.82
N GLY A 114 1.88 -10.27 20.95
CA GLY A 114 2.14 -8.83 21.04
C GLY A 114 0.96 -7.90 20.75
N GLN A 115 -0.28 -8.42 20.67
CA GLN A 115 -1.49 -7.60 20.67
C GLN A 115 -2.09 -7.51 22.08
N TYR A 116 -2.44 -6.31 22.50
CA TYR A 116 -3.04 -6.02 23.80
C TYR A 116 -4.44 -5.42 23.66
N LEU A 117 -5.31 -5.77 24.60
CA LEU A 117 -6.66 -5.20 24.74
C LEU A 117 -6.75 -4.40 26.04
N CYS A 118 -7.11 -3.12 25.95
CA CYS A 118 -7.30 -2.28 27.12
C CYS A 118 -8.69 -2.50 27.74
N LYS A 119 -8.75 -2.91 29.01
CA LYS A 119 -10.01 -3.06 29.77
C LYS A 119 -10.76 -1.74 29.98
N VAL A 120 -10.05 -0.61 30.05
CA VAL A 120 -10.66 0.71 30.36
C VAL A 120 -11.38 1.31 29.16
N CYS A 121 -10.72 1.35 27.99
CA CYS A 121 -11.25 2.00 26.79
C CYS A 121 -11.54 1.03 25.63
N ASN A 122 -11.52 -0.27 25.91
CA ASN A 122 -11.77 -1.37 24.97
C ASN A 122 -10.96 -1.29 23.65
N THR A 123 -9.76 -0.71 23.71
CA THR A 123 -8.94 -0.46 22.51
C THR A 123 -7.91 -1.57 22.33
N ASN A 124 -7.87 -2.14 21.12
CA ASN A 124 -6.86 -3.10 20.68
C ASN A 124 -5.65 -2.37 20.08
N PHE A 125 -4.45 -2.76 20.49
CA PHE A 125 -3.21 -2.20 19.95
C PHE A 125 -2.06 -3.21 20.01
N ASN A 126 -0.97 -2.91 19.31
CA ASN A 126 0.28 -3.66 19.38
C ASN A 126 1.37 -2.67 19.80
N ASP A 127 2.34 -3.10 20.61
CA ASP A 127 3.43 -2.24 21.08
C ASP A 127 4.22 -1.63 19.91
N LYS A 128 4.47 -2.41 18.85
CA LYS A 128 5.16 -1.96 17.64
C LYS A 128 4.42 -0.88 16.87
N ASN A 129 3.09 -0.86 16.95
CA ASN A 129 2.20 0.05 16.20
C ASN A 129 1.48 1.05 17.12
N ARG A 130 2.00 1.24 18.33
CA ARG A 130 1.32 1.96 19.41
C ARG A 130 1.04 3.42 19.08
N PHE A 131 1.90 4.05 18.27
CA PHE A 131 1.81 5.48 17.91
C PHE A 131 1.50 5.73 16.43
N SER A 132 1.39 4.69 15.60
CA SER A 132 1.33 4.85 14.14
C SER A 132 -0.01 5.38 13.61
N LYS A 133 -0.99 5.67 14.47
CA LYS A 133 -2.35 6.10 14.09
C LYS A 133 -2.85 7.34 14.84
N THR A 134 -1.98 8.27 15.23
CA THR A 134 -2.46 9.55 15.79
C THR A 134 -3.40 10.27 14.83
N VAL A 135 -3.16 10.08 13.52
CA VAL A 135 -3.98 10.60 12.43
C VAL A 135 -4.37 9.45 11.50
N ILE A 136 -5.66 9.40 11.16
CA ILE A 136 -6.22 8.46 10.20
C ILE A 136 -6.65 9.25 8.97
N PHE A 137 -6.10 8.89 7.81
CA PHE A 137 -6.53 9.44 6.53
C PHE A 137 -7.70 8.64 6.00
N LYS A 138 -8.80 9.30 5.65
CA LYS A 138 -10.01 8.70 5.09
C LYS A 138 -10.24 9.18 3.66
N CYS A 139 -10.79 8.29 2.84
CA CYS A 139 -11.17 8.58 1.47
C CYS A 139 -12.30 9.62 1.45
N PRO A 140 -12.17 10.74 0.71
CA PRO A 140 -13.20 11.78 0.68
C PRO A 140 -14.51 11.33 0.01
N HIS A 141 -14.50 10.21 -0.70
CA HIS A 141 -15.65 9.71 -1.47
C HIS A 141 -16.47 8.64 -0.75
N TYR A 142 -15.88 7.92 0.21
CA TYR A 142 -16.52 6.78 0.88
C TYR A 142 -16.20 6.70 2.37
N SER A 143 -15.43 7.66 2.91
CA SER A 143 -15.01 7.76 4.31
C SER A 143 -14.34 6.51 4.90
N ARG A 144 -13.88 5.60 4.04
CA ARG A 144 -13.04 4.45 4.43
C ARG A 144 -11.59 4.87 4.59
N THR A 145 -10.90 4.25 5.53
CA THR A 145 -9.47 4.49 5.79
C THR A 145 -8.64 4.24 4.54
N LEU A 146 -7.71 5.15 4.26
CA LEU A 146 -6.73 5.01 3.21
C LEU A 146 -5.53 4.21 3.70
N ASP A 147 -5.07 3.27 2.87
CA ASP A 147 -3.92 2.44 3.18
C ASP A 147 -2.65 3.08 2.62
N ARG A 148 -1.58 3.12 3.45
CA ARG A 148 -0.24 3.53 3.01
C ARG A 148 0.34 2.40 2.15
N ILE A 149 0.40 2.60 0.84
CA ILE A 149 0.83 1.57 -0.12
C ILE A 149 2.30 1.69 -0.53
N LYS A 150 2.85 2.91 -0.51
CA LYS A 150 4.25 3.16 -0.88
C LYS A 150 4.83 4.27 -0.02
N GLU A 151 6.13 4.16 0.20
CA GLU A 151 6.95 5.14 0.90
C GLU A 151 8.00 5.63 -0.11
N ARG A 152 8.05 6.94 -0.31
CA ARG A 152 9.08 7.63 -1.10
C ARG A 152 9.92 8.47 -0.15
N LYS A 153 11.06 8.97 -0.64
CA LYS A 153 12.00 9.78 0.15
C LYS A 153 11.30 10.96 0.83
N ASP A 154 10.42 11.65 0.09
CA ASP A 154 9.83 12.91 0.55
C ASP A 154 8.33 12.82 0.88
N PHE A 155 7.66 11.72 0.53
CA PHE A 155 6.21 11.59 0.77
C PHE A 155 5.73 10.14 0.82
N TYR A 156 4.54 9.97 1.41
CA TYR A 156 3.81 8.70 1.45
C TYR A 156 2.71 8.67 0.41
N ILE A 157 2.49 7.51 -0.20
CA ILE A 157 1.38 7.30 -1.13
C ILE A 157 0.31 6.48 -0.42
N TYR A 158 -0.88 7.06 -0.37
CA TYR A 158 -2.07 6.45 0.20
C TYR A 158 -3.05 6.04 -0.90
N LYS A 159 -3.73 4.90 -0.73
CA LYS A 159 -4.72 4.40 -1.69
C LYS A 159 -5.97 3.91 -0.97
N CYS A 160 -7.14 4.22 -1.53
CA CYS A 160 -8.39 3.59 -1.15
C CYS A 160 -8.42 2.16 -1.74
N ARG A 161 -8.52 1.14 -0.89
CA ARG A 161 -8.63 -0.27 -1.32
C ARG A 161 -10.06 -0.72 -1.61
N ASN A 162 -11.04 0.16 -1.47
CA ASN A 162 -12.43 -0.19 -1.75
C ASN A 162 -12.66 -0.18 -3.26
N ASP A 163 -12.85 -1.36 -3.86
CA ASP A 163 -13.13 -1.49 -5.29
C ASP A 163 -14.51 -0.91 -5.66
N ASP A 164 -15.43 -0.82 -4.70
CA ASP A 164 -16.74 -0.18 -4.87
C ASP A 164 -16.68 1.36 -4.70
N CYS A 165 -15.49 1.95 -4.62
CA CYS A 165 -15.37 3.40 -4.44
C CYS A 165 -15.91 4.14 -5.67
N SER A 166 -16.88 5.04 -5.46
CA SER A 166 -17.53 5.81 -6.53
C SER A 166 -16.55 6.56 -7.43
N PHE A 167 -15.50 7.16 -6.85
CA PHE A 167 -14.43 7.82 -7.59
C PHE A 167 -13.61 6.86 -8.45
N TYR A 168 -13.27 5.70 -7.91
CA TYR A 168 -12.53 4.67 -8.63
C TYR A 168 -13.34 4.12 -9.80
N LEU A 169 -14.59 3.74 -9.56
CA LEU A 169 -15.50 3.24 -10.60
C LEU A 169 -15.76 4.26 -11.70
N LYS A 170 -15.87 5.55 -11.35
CA LYS A 170 -16.02 6.64 -12.34
C LYS A 170 -14.79 6.76 -13.23
N ASN A 171 -13.59 6.76 -12.65
CA ASN A 171 -12.35 6.87 -13.41
C ASN A 171 -12.10 5.63 -14.28
N LEU A 172 -12.43 4.42 -13.79
CA LEU A 172 -12.34 3.19 -14.57
C LEU A 172 -13.16 3.24 -15.86
N ARG A 173 -14.35 3.86 -15.83
CA ARG A 173 -15.22 4.02 -17.01
C ARG A 173 -14.74 5.10 -17.99
N THR A 174 -13.77 5.91 -17.58
CA THR A 174 -13.21 7.01 -18.38
C THR A 174 -11.92 6.59 -19.10
N ILE A 175 -11.39 5.40 -18.78
CA ILE A 175 -10.27 4.74 -19.46
C ILE A 175 -10.85 3.91 -20.61
#